data_AF-A0A0F2LNH1-F1
#
_entry.id   AF-A0A0F2LNH1-F1
#
_cell.length_a   1.000
_cell.length_b   1.000
_cell.length_c   1.000
_cell.angle_alpha   90.00
_cell.angle_beta   90.00
_cell.angle_gamma   90.00
#
_symmetry.space_group_name_H-M   'P 1'
#
loop_
_entity.id
_entity.type
_entity.pdbx_description
1 polymer ?
#
loop_
_entity_poly.entity_id
_entity_poly.type
_entity_poly.pdbx_seq_one_letter_code
_entity_poly.pdbx_strand_id
1 'polypeptide(L)'
;MIEFVVSREIDDPEKVWKVASDVYSIPEFWKGVSKLEVRRVGDHYEGKVRFAFPSTSEVRITVNDSNKVLRIEFLRGIIVGFNEVRVTEREIISHWKVKTS
;
A
#
# COMPACT_ATOMS: atom_id res chain seq x y z
N MET A 1 4.92 18.40 3.94
CA MET A 1 5.28 17.11 3.31
C MET A 1 5.75 16.20 4.43
N ILE A 2 5.18 15.00 4.53
CA ILE A 2 5.49 14.01 5.55
C ILE A 2 6.17 12.84 4.85
N GLU A 3 7.36 12.47 5.33
CA GLU A 3 8.11 11.33 4.83
C GLU A 3 8.65 10.54 6.01
N PHE A 4 8.41 9.23 6.01
CA PHE A 4 8.91 8.34 7.05
C PHE A 4 9.05 6.91 6.52
N VAL A 5 9.89 6.14 7.19
CA VAL A 5 10.11 4.72 6.91
C VAL A 5 9.90 3.94 8.19
N VAL A 6 9.15 2.85 8.11
CA VAL A 6 8.97 1.88 9.20
C VAL A 6 9.42 0.53 8.70
N SER A 7 10.25 -0.17 9.47
CA SER A 7 10.68 -1.54 9.16
C SER A 7 10.43 -2.48 10.33
N ARG A 8 10.34 -3.77 10.03
CA ARG A 8 10.25 -4.84 11.01
C ARG A 8 10.94 -6.10 10.49
N GLU A 9 11.69 -6.75 11.36
CA GLU A 9 12.31 -8.06 11.07
C GLU A 9 11.24 -9.15 10.88
N ILE A 10 11.52 -10.08 9.98
CA ILE A 10 10.64 -11.20 9.60
C ILE A 10 11.46 -12.47 9.41
N ASP A 11 10.87 -13.62 9.74
CA ASP A 11 11.52 -14.92 9.60
C ASP A 11 11.18 -15.65 8.29
N ASP A 12 10.04 -15.30 7.67
CA ASP A 12 9.52 -15.96 6.45
C ASP A 12 9.10 -14.93 5.39
N PRO A 13 10.06 -14.48 4.55
CA PRO A 13 9.82 -13.51 3.49
C PRO A 13 8.77 -13.93 2.46
N GLU A 14 8.65 -15.23 2.17
CA GLU A 14 7.68 -15.72 1.17
C GLU A 14 6.26 -15.62 1.71
N LYS A 15 6.04 -16.08 2.94
CA LYS A 15 4.74 -15.98 3.59
C LYS A 15 4.33 -14.52 3.80
N VAL A 16 5.28 -13.67 4.22
CA VAL A 16 5.03 -12.24 4.38
C VAL A 16 4.69 -11.59 3.05
N TRP A 17 5.42 -11.89 1.97
CA TRP A 17 5.11 -11.36 0.64
C TRP A 17 3.72 -11.77 0.17
N LYS A 18 3.34 -13.05 0.34
CA LYS A 18 2.01 -13.57 -0.03
C LYS A 18 0.86 -12.79 0.63
N VAL A 19 1.06 -12.30 1.85
CA VAL A 19 0.08 -11.46 2.55
C VAL A 19 0.19 -10.00 2.09
N ALA A 20 1.40 -9.46 2.02
CA ALA A 20 1.63 -8.06 1.68
C ALA A 20 1.24 -7.70 0.23
N SER A 21 1.29 -8.65 -0.70
CA SER A 21 0.96 -8.44 -2.12
C SER A 21 -0.52 -8.62 -2.45
N ASP A 22 -1.32 -9.15 -1.53
CA ASP A 22 -2.75 -9.32 -1.72
C ASP A 22 -3.49 -7.99 -1.55
N VAL A 23 -3.76 -7.35 -2.68
CA VAL A 23 -4.40 -6.03 -2.73
C VAL A 23 -5.78 -6.02 -2.04
N TYR A 24 -6.56 -7.11 -2.13
CA TYR A 24 -7.93 -7.13 -1.63
C TYR A 24 -7.99 -7.24 -0.10
N SER A 25 -6.97 -7.80 0.54
CA SER A 25 -6.89 -7.92 2.00
C SER A 25 -6.21 -6.73 2.69
N ILE A 26 -5.72 -5.72 1.95
CA ILE A 26 -5.12 -4.50 2.52
C ILE A 26 -5.97 -3.89 3.66
N PRO A 27 -7.31 -3.73 3.54
CA PRO A 27 -8.13 -3.16 4.62
C PRO A 27 -8.13 -3.98 5.92
N GLU A 28 -7.83 -5.29 5.87
CA GLU A 28 -7.80 -6.14 7.06
C GLU A 28 -6.59 -5.81 7.95
N PHE A 29 -5.46 -5.50 7.32
CA PHE A 29 -4.18 -5.24 7.98
C PHE A 29 -3.93 -3.76 8.24
N TRP A 30 -4.37 -2.88 7.34
CA TRP A 30 -4.22 -1.46 7.50
C TRP A 30 -5.49 -0.81 8.06
N LYS A 31 -5.54 -0.70 9.40
CA LYS A 31 -6.69 -0.14 10.15
C LYS A 31 -7.05 1.31 9.79
N GLY A 32 -6.18 2.03 9.08
CA GLY A 32 -6.47 3.37 8.55
C GLY A 32 -7.42 3.35 7.35
N VAL A 33 -7.63 2.20 6.71
CA VAL A 33 -8.49 2.01 5.55
C VAL A 33 -9.73 1.22 5.97
N SER A 34 -10.91 1.80 5.78
CA SER A 34 -12.18 1.12 6.06
C SER A 34 -12.69 0.31 4.87
N LYS A 35 -12.36 0.73 3.65
CA LYS A 35 -12.78 0.07 2.40
C LYS A 35 -11.79 0.37 1.29
N LEU A 36 -11.50 -0.64 0.48
CA LEU A 36 -10.72 -0.49 -0.76
C LEU A 36 -11.56 -1.02 -1.92
N GLU A 37 -11.88 -0.13 -2.86
CA GLU A 37 -12.66 -0.45 -4.05
C GLU A 37 -11.77 -0.25 -5.27
N VAL A 38 -11.13 -1.32 -5.73
CA VAL A 38 -10.20 -1.30 -6.84
C VAL A 38 -10.60 -2.31 -7.90
N ARG A 39 -10.23 -2.01 -9.15
CA ARG A 39 -10.34 -2.92 -10.29
C ARG A 39 -8.98 -3.09 -10.94
N ARG A 40 -8.71 -4.27 -11.48
CA ARG A 40 -7.49 -4.53 -12.23
C ARG A 40 -7.53 -3.84 -13.60
N VAL A 41 -6.48 -3.12 -13.96
CA VAL A 41 -6.29 -2.40 -15.21
C VAL A 41 -4.93 -2.81 -15.78
N GLY A 42 -4.91 -3.85 -16.60
CA GLY A 42 -3.65 -4.42 -17.11
C GLY A 42 -2.77 -4.98 -15.99
N ASP A 43 -1.65 -4.32 -15.76
CA ASP A 43 -0.59 -4.69 -14.80
C ASP A 43 -0.73 -4.04 -13.41
N HIS A 44 -1.70 -3.15 -13.23
CA HIS A 44 -1.93 -2.45 -11.96
C HIS A 44 -3.42 -2.49 -11.57
N TYR A 45 -3.74 -1.91 -10.42
CA TYR A 45 -5.09 -1.72 -9.93
C TYR A 45 -5.38 -0.24 -9.81
N GLU A 46 -6.60 0.18 -10.15
CA GLU A 46 -7.05 1.55 -9.97
C GLU A 46 -8.37 1.57 -9.21
N GLY A 47 -8.58 2.60 -8.40
CA GLY A 47 -9.84 2.75 -7.71
C GLY A 47 -9.81 3.79 -6.60
N LYS A 48 -10.58 3.51 -5.54
CA LYS A 48 -10.75 4.42 -4.40
C LYS A 48 -10.45 3.71 -3.09
N VAL A 49 -9.72 4.40 -2.23
CA VAL A 49 -9.55 4.03 -0.82
C VAL A 49 -10.44 4.92 0.03
N ARG A 50 -11.21 4.32 0.93
CA ARG A 50 -11.96 5.03 1.97
C ARG A 50 -11.22 4.87 3.29
N PHE A 51 -10.87 5.98 3.90
CA PHE A 51 -10.20 5.98 5.20
C PHE A 51 -11.20 5.74 6.33
N ALA A 52 -10.69 5.41 7.52
CA ALA A 52 -11.51 5.27 8.73
C ALA A 52 -12.18 6.59 9.17
N PHE A 53 -11.68 7.74 8.70
CA PHE A 53 -12.32 9.06 8.78
C PHE A 53 -13.05 9.37 7.44
N PRO A 54 -14.06 10.25 7.41
CA PRO A 54 -14.96 10.44 6.25
C PRO A 54 -14.28 11.13 5.06
N SER A 55 -13.31 10.45 4.44
CA SER A 55 -12.58 10.91 3.28
C SER A 55 -12.23 9.74 2.37
N THR A 56 -12.08 10.04 1.08
CA THR A 56 -11.70 9.07 0.06
C THR A 56 -10.54 9.62 -0.77
N SER A 57 -9.61 8.75 -1.14
CA SER A 57 -8.59 9.07 -2.14
C SER A 57 -8.69 8.14 -3.35
N GLU A 58 -8.42 8.68 -4.53
CA GLU A 58 -8.16 7.89 -5.74
C GLU A 58 -6.75 7.30 -5.65
N VAL A 59 -6.64 6.02 -5.95
CA VAL A 59 -5.39 5.27 -5.81
C VAL A 59 -5.06 4.45 -7.05
N ARG A 60 -3.76 4.32 -7.30
CA ARG A 60 -3.19 3.29 -8.17
C ARG A 60 -2.33 2.36 -7.33
N ILE A 61 -2.47 1.04 -7.52
CA ILE A 61 -1.70 0.04 -6.80
C ILE A 61 -0.96 -0.83 -7.80
N THR A 62 0.35 -0.93 -7.63
CA THR A 62 1.23 -1.75 -8.46
C THR A 62 1.87 -2.82 -7.59
N VAL A 63 1.89 -4.06 -8.09
CA VAL A 63 2.52 -5.21 -7.43
C VAL A 63 3.64 -5.71 -8.34
N ASN A 64 4.87 -5.72 -7.82
CA ASN A 64 6.04 -6.25 -8.51
C ASN A 64 6.54 -7.48 -7.74
N ASP A 65 6.15 -8.66 -8.21
CA ASP A 65 6.52 -9.93 -7.58
C ASP A 65 8.04 -10.20 -7.65
N SER A 66 8.70 -9.83 -8.75
CA SER A 66 10.14 -10.07 -8.93
C SER A 66 10.99 -9.34 -7.88
N ASN A 67 10.57 -8.14 -7.50
CA ASN A 67 11.27 -7.32 -6.50
C ASN A 67 10.59 -7.32 -5.12
N LYS A 68 9.46 -8.03 -4.98
CA LYS A 68 8.61 -8.04 -3.78
C LYS A 68 8.27 -6.63 -3.29
N VAL A 69 7.77 -5.81 -4.21
CA VAL A 69 7.35 -4.43 -3.95
C VAL A 69 5.87 -4.25 -4.26
N LEU A 70 5.10 -3.82 -3.26
CA LEU A 70 3.75 -3.29 -3.44
C LEU A 70 3.80 -1.77 -3.28
N ARG A 71 3.25 -1.02 -4.23
CA ARG A 71 3.22 0.44 -4.20
C ARG A 71 1.79 0.94 -4.34
N ILE A 72 1.34 1.72 -3.37
CA ILE A 72 0.05 2.42 -3.36
C ILE A 72 0.33 3.90 -3.62
N GLU A 73 -0.11 4.40 -4.77
CA GLU A 73 0.01 5.80 -5.15
C GLU A 73 -1.34 6.49 -4.89
N PHE A 74 -1.34 7.50 -4.03
CA PHE A 74 -2.49 8.35 -3.78
C PHE A 74 -2.48 9.50 -4.78
N LEU A 75 -3.34 9.41 -5.79
CA LEU A 75 -3.35 10.33 -6.94
C LEU A 75 -4.12 11.62 -6.62
N ARG A 76 -5.23 11.50 -5.89
CA ARG A 76 -6.13 12.60 -5.54
C ARG A 76 -6.88 12.29 -4.26
N GLY A 77 -7.15 13.29 -3.43
CA GLY A 77 -7.95 13.14 -2.20
C GLY A 77 -7.30 13.90 -1.04
N ILE A 78 -7.54 13.46 0.20
CA ILE A 78 -6.99 14.12 1.39
C ILE A 78 -5.46 14.01 1.51
N ILE A 79 -4.90 12.95 0.95
CA ILE A 79 -3.45 12.78 0.81
C ILE A 79 -3.10 12.51 -0.66
N VAL A 80 -1.94 13.04 -1.06
CA VAL A 80 -1.30 12.80 -2.35
C VAL A 80 0.14 12.35 -2.09
N GLY A 81 0.62 11.36 -2.83
CA GLY A 81 1.96 10.77 -2.65
C GLY A 81 1.91 9.25 -2.76
N PHE A 82 2.72 8.55 -1.97
CA PHE A 82 2.72 7.08 -2.01
C PHE A 82 3.03 6.42 -0.67
N ASN A 83 2.62 5.16 -0.59
CA ASN A 83 3.17 4.16 0.30
C ASN A 83 3.80 3.03 -0.52
N GLU A 84 5.06 2.70 -0.24
CA GLU A 84 5.76 1.56 -0.83
C GLU A 84 6.08 0.54 0.26
N VAL A 85 5.59 -0.68 0.08
CA VAL A 85 5.86 -1.82 0.93
C VAL A 85 6.83 -2.74 0.19
N ARG A 86 7.99 -3.00 0.78
CA ARG A 86 9.01 -3.89 0.25
C ARG A 86 9.28 -5.02 1.24
N VAL A 87 9.32 -6.24 0.74
CA VAL A 87 9.73 -7.41 1.52
C VAL A 87 11.12 -7.86 1.06
N THR A 88 12.07 -7.87 1.99
CA THR A 88 13.43 -8.35 1.80
C THR A 88 13.61 -9.72 2.45
N GLU A 89 14.81 -10.29 2.40
CA GLU A 89 15.11 -11.57 3.03
C GLU A 89 14.95 -11.59 4.56
N ARG A 90 15.01 -10.41 5.22
CA ARG A 90 14.98 -10.33 6.69
C ARG A 90 14.01 -9.31 7.24
N GLU A 91 13.47 -8.44 6.41
CA GLU A 91 12.65 -7.32 6.86
C GLU A 91 11.50 -7.01 5.90
N ILE A 92 10.37 -6.57 6.45
CA ILE A 92 9.36 -5.82 5.73
C ILE A 92 9.55 -4.32 6.00
N ILE A 93 9.52 -3.51 4.95
CA ILE A 93 9.78 -2.06 4.99
C ILE A 93 8.57 -1.36 4.38
N SER A 94 8.06 -0.34 5.07
CA SER A 94 6.99 0.55 4.59
C SER A 94 7.53 1.97 4.52
N HIS A 95 7.71 2.49 3.30
CA HIS A 95 8.12 3.85 3.03
C HIS A 95 6.91 4.70 2.66
N TRP A 96 6.73 5.81 3.37
CA TRP A 96 5.68 6.78 3.13
C TRP A 96 6.29 8.10 2.70
N LYS A 97 5.74 8.68 1.64
CA LYS A 97 6.05 10.05 1.22
C LYS A 97 4.76 10.69 0.71
N VAL A 98 4.13 11.47 1.58
CA VAL A 98 2.78 12.02 1.35
C VAL A 98 2.71 13.50 1.73
N LYS A 99 1.74 14.20 1.17
CA LYS A 99 1.33 15.53 1.60
C LYS A 99 -0.18 15.61 1.63
N THR A 100 -0.71 16.50 2.45
CA THR A 100 -2.11 16.90 2.34
C THR A 100 -2.31 17.62 1.00
N SER A 101 -3.45 17.36 0.35
CA SER A 101 -3.84 18.08 -0.87
C SER A 101 -4.19 19.53 -0.58
#